data_AF-A0A2E7XKH8-F1
#
_entry.id   AF-A0A2E7XKH8-F1
#
_cell.length_a   1.000
_cell.length_b   1.000
_cell.length_c   1.000
_cell.angle_alpha   90.00
_cell.angle_beta   90.00
_cell.angle_gamma   90.00
#
_symmetry.space_group_name_H-M   'P 1'
#
loop_
_entity.id
_entity.type
_entity.pdbx_description
1 polymer ?
#
loop_
_entity_poly.entity_id
_entity_poly.type
_entity_poly.pdbx_seq_one_letter_code
_entity_poly.pdbx_strand_id
1 'polypeptide(L)'
;MTKSIGDIRYRPMVASDVGPVPEDCHGSREALLGRIEDLGGAAMLAFDGEQHVAQLQFRRYDPMCRSAKGIWQPDYWGDFGEHAPKLPEASVNVFCYHVGQLSAGEERSPDYQGRGIGLALLDHFLDWAASREFAGVVYSDTSRSISTLSSNRESKDSLPSIRVSNPTPEHSALRPALGPNAR
;
A
#
# COMPACT_ATOMS: atom_id res chain seq x y z
N MET A 1 -0.23 -17.24 22.69
CA MET A 1 -0.62 -16.01 23.41
C MET A 1 -0.84 -14.94 22.35
N THR A 2 -2.08 -14.55 22.08
CA THR A 2 -2.39 -13.46 21.14
C THR A 2 -2.02 -12.13 21.80
N LYS A 3 -0.96 -11.49 21.29
CA LYS A 3 -0.54 -10.15 21.74
C LYS A 3 -1.73 -9.21 21.53
N SER A 4 -2.15 -8.48 22.58
CA SER A 4 -3.13 -7.41 22.41
C SER A 4 -2.62 -6.44 21.33
N ILE A 5 -3.53 -5.81 20.60
CA ILE A 5 -3.16 -4.76 19.65
C ILE A 5 -2.55 -3.62 20.47
N GLY A 6 -1.22 -3.63 20.64
CA GLY A 6 -0.49 -2.43 21.01
C GLY A 6 -0.78 -1.37 19.95
N ASP A 7 -0.72 -0.10 20.32
CA ASP A 7 -0.97 1.02 19.42
C ASP A 7 -0.01 0.96 18.23
N ILE A 8 -0.44 0.32 17.14
CA ILE A 8 0.32 0.27 15.90
C ILE A 8 0.37 1.71 15.38
N ARG A 9 1.59 2.23 15.23
CA ARG A 9 1.81 3.58 14.70
C ARG A 9 2.01 3.51 13.20
N TYR A 10 1.31 4.39 12.49
CA TYR A 10 1.40 4.50 11.03
C TYR A 10 2.02 5.83 10.65
N ARG A 11 2.98 5.81 9.71
CA ARG A 11 3.54 7.03 9.14
C ARG A 11 4.24 6.78 7.81
N PRO A 12 4.41 7.81 6.96
CA PRO A 12 5.29 7.71 5.80
C PRO A 12 6.72 7.32 6.20
N MET A 13 7.36 6.56 5.32
CA MET A 13 8.78 6.26 5.35
C MET A 13 9.59 7.55 5.16
N VAL A 14 10.61 7.73 5.99
CA VAL A 14 11.56 8.85 5.93
C VAL A 14 12.98 8.32 5.73
N ALA A 15 13.93 9.22 5.44
CA ALA A 15 15.30 8.84 5.12
C ALA A 15 16.00 8.00 6.22
N SER A 16 15.65 8.21 7.50
CA SER A 16 16.23 7.43 8.61
C SER A 16 15.73 5.99 8.69
N ASP A 17 14.66 5.63 7.98
CA ASP A 17 14.14 4.26 7.91
C ASP A 17 14.90 3.39 6.90
N VAL A 18 15.69 4.04 6.03
CA VAL A 18 16.48 3.39 4.99
C VAL A 18 17.70 2.72 5.64
N GLY A 19 17.65 1.40 5.75
CA GLY A 19 18.59 0.49 6.37
C GLY A 19 17.87 -0.37 7.42
N PRO A 20 17.19 0.26 8.40
CA PRO A 20 16.40 -0.44 9.39
C PRO A 20 15.17 -1.20 8.86
N VAL A 21 14.50 -0.72 7.82
CA VAL A 21 13.30 -1.34 7.24
C VAL A 21 13.66 -2.22 6.03
N PRO A 22 12.96 -3.34 5.77
CA PRO A 22 13.21 -4.15 4.58
C PRO A 22 13.05 -3.35 3.27
N GLU A 23 14.10 -3.34 2.45
CA GLU A 23 14.22 -2.49 1.25
C GLU A 23 14.21 -3.26 -0.08
N ASP A 24 14.18 -4.59 -0.06
CA ASP A 24 14.45 -5.43 -1.25
C ASP A 24 13.60 -5.08 -2.48
N CYS A 25 12.37 -4.56 -2.29
CA CYS A 25 11.44 -4.21 -3.36
C CYS A 25 11.50 -2.73 -3.79
N HIS A 26 12.31 -1.89 -3.12
CA HIS A 26 12.38 -0.45 -3.38
C HIS A 26 13.35 -0.08 -4.51
N GLY A 27 14.19 -1.00 -4.97
CA GLY A 27 15.24 -0.72 -5.97
C GLY A 27 16.49 -0.13 -5.32
N SER A 28 17.24 0.70 -6.06
CA SER A 28 18.48 1.28 -5.51
C SER A 28 18.19 2.24 -4.35
N ARG A 29 19.11 2.29 -3.39
CA ARG A 29 19.05 3.20 -2.24
C ARG A 29 18.92 4.66 -2.67
N GLU A 30 19.66 5.06 -3.70
CA GLU A 30 19.60 6.40 -4.29
C GLU A 30 18.20 6.72 -4.83
N ALA A 31 17.60 5.82 -5.60
CA ALA A 31 16.25 6.01 -6.12
C ALA A 31 15.20 6.04 -5.00
N LEU A 32 15.38 5.26 -3.94
CA LEU A 32 14.52 5.30 -2.76
C LEU A 32 14.59 6.65 -2.06
N LEU A 33 15.79 7.15 -1.77
CA LEU A 33 15.97 8.46 -1.13
C LEU A 33 15.40 9.59 -1.99
N GLY A 34 15.64 9.57 -3.31
CA GLY A 34 15.08 10.57 -4.22
C GLY A 34 13.54 10.58 -4.22
N ARG A 35 12.89 9.42 -4.09
CA ARG A 35 11.42 9.36 -3.94
C ARG A 35 10.94 9.91 -2.60
N ILE A 36 11.65 9.63 -1.51
CA ILE A 36 11.32 10.18 -0.19
C ILE A 36 11.40 11.71 -0.23
N GLU A 37 12.42 12.26 -0.89
CA GLU A 37 12.58 13.70 -1.08
C GLU A 37 11.47 14.31 -1.95
N ASP A 38 11.18 13.72 -3.12
CA ASP A 38 10.17 14.23 -4.06
C ASP A 38 8.73 14.11 -3.52
N LEU A 39 8.35 12.97 -2.94
CA LEU A 39 6.98 12.69 -2.54
C LEU A 39 6.71 12.94 -1.05
N GLY A 40 7.76 13.08 -0.24
CA GLY A 40 7.64 13.07 1.23
C GLY A 40 7.46 11.67 1.82
N GLY A 41 7.71 10.62 1.03
CA GLY A 41 7.71 9.22 1.46
C GLY A 41 7.83 8.25 0.28
N ALA A 42 8.15 6.99 0.57
CA ALA A 42 8.17 5.90 -0.42
C ALA A 42 7.35 4.67 0.00
N ALA A 43 6.87 4.66 1.24
CA ALA A 43 5.94 3.69 1.77
C ALA A 43 5.18 4.30 2.94
N MET A 44 3.98 3.79 3.22
CA MET A 44 3.33 3.91 4.53
C MET A 44 3.83 2.75 5.39
N LEU A 45 4.36 3.05 6.57
CA LEU A 45 4.95 2.06 7.48
C LEU A 45 4.05 1.88 8.70
N ALA A 46 4.03 0.65 9.24
CA ALA A 46 3.39 0.32 10.49
C ALA A 46 4.43 -0.18 11.50
N PHE A 47 4.36 0.31 12.74
CA PHE A 47 5.27 -0.02 13.82
C PHE A 47 4.54 -0.51 15.07
N ASP A 48 5.00 -1.62 15.64
CA ASP A 48 4.64 -2.10 16.99
C ASP A 48 5.78 -1.69 17.94
N GLY A 49 5.59 -0.56 18.64
CA GLY A 49 6.69 0.12 19.34
C GLY A 49 7.70 0.68 18.34
N GLU A 50 8.95 0.20 18.41
CA GLU A 50 10.03 0.53 17.48
C GLU A 50 10.21 -0.52 16.36
N GLN A 51 9.53 -1.65 16.43
CA GLN A 51 9.64 -2.71 15.44
C GLN A 51 8.78 -2.38 14.22
N HIS A 52 9.39 -2.32 13.03
CA HIS A 52 8.65 -2.33 11.77
C HIS A 52 7.90 -3.67 11.61
N VAL A 53 6.61 -3.61 11.31
CA VAL A 53 5.76 -4.81 11.17
C VAL A 53 5.04 -4.89 9.84
N ALA A 54 4.88 -3.78 9.12
CA ALA A 54 4.23 -3.76 7.82
C ALA A 54 4.59 -2.52 7.01
N GLN A 55 4.48 -2.62 5.69
CA GLN A 55 4.65 -1.50 4.77
C GLN A 55 3.73 -1.61 3.54
N LEU A 56 3.25 -0.46 3.07
CA LEU A 56 2.58 -0.27 1.79
C LEU A 56 3.40 0.71 0.95
N GLN A 57 4.02 0.22 -0.11
CA GLN A 57 4.92 0.98 -0.98
C GLN A 57 4.14 1.74 -2.03
N PHE A 58 4.61 2.94 -2.36
CA PHE A 58 4.00 3.78 -3.39
C PHE A 58 5.04 4.59 -4.14
N ARG A 59 4.71 5.01 -5.35
CA ARG A 59 5.52 5.91 -6.19
C ARG A 59 4.62 6.84 -6.97
N ARG A 60 5.16 7.93 -7.51
CA ARG A 60 4.43 8.71 -8.51
C ARG A 60 4.01 7.79 -9.64
N TYR A 61 2.78 7.95 -10.09
CA TYR A 61 2.31 7.24 -11.25
C TYR A 61 3.10 7.69 -12.48
N ASP A 62 3.69 6.72 -13.19
CA ASP A 62 4.32 6.93 -14.48
C ASP A 62 3.74 5.86 -15.42
N PRO A 63 3.05 6.25 -16.52
CA PRO A 63 2.56 5.31 -17.54
C PRO A 63 3.66 4.40 -18.08
N MET A 64 4.90 4.87 -18.07
CA MET A 64 6.08 4.14 -18.54
C MET A 64 6.86 3.48 -17.41
N CYS A 65 6.29 3.43 -16.20
CA CYS A 65 6.91 2.78 -15.06
C CYS A 65 7.15 1.30 -15.37
N ARG A 66 8.36 0.84 -15.02
CA ARG A 66 8.75 -0.57 -15.05
C ARG A 66 9.04 -1.06 -13.65
N SER A 67 8.90 -2.37 -13.49
CA SER A 67 9.45 -3.08 -12.34
C SER A 67 10.92 -2.73 -12.07
N ALA A 68 11.38 -2.89 -10.83
CA ALA A 68 12.80 -2.71 -10.50
C ALA A 68 13.74 -3.66 -11.27
N LYS A 69 13.19 -4.72 -11.89
CA LYS A 69 13.91 -5.67 -12.75
C LYS A 69 13.89 -5.28 -14.24
N GLY A 70 13.24 -4.18 -14.61
CA GLY A 70 13.20 -3.64 -15.97
C GLY A 70 12.36 -4.44 -16.98
N ILE A 71 11.65 -5.47 -16.52
CA ILE A 71 10.70 -6.24 -17.33
C ILE A 71 9.38 -5.47 -17.49
N TRP A 72 8.63 -5.77 -18.57
CA TRP A 72 7.22 -5.44 -18.77
C TRP A 72 6.40 -6.69 -18.51
N GLN A 73 5.83 -6.82 -17.32
CA GLN A 73 4.90 -7.89 -16.99
C GLN A 73 3.59 -7.29 -16.49
N PRO A 74 2.46 -7.52 -17.19
CA PRO A 74 1.16 -6.93 -16.82
C PRO A 74 0.67 -7.40 -15.44
N ASP A 75 1.19 -8.52 -14.95
CA ASP A 75 0.90 -9.06 -13.61
C ASP A 75 1.86 -8.52 -12.53
N TYR A 76 2.89 -7.77 -12.93
CA TYR A 76 3.84 -7.15 -12.03
C TYR A 76 3.38 -5.74 -11.64
N TRP A 77 3.47 -5.45 -10.35
CA TRP A 77 2.86 -4.29 -9.74
C TRP A 77 3.54 -3.01 -10.26
N GLY A 78 2.74 -2.13 -10.87
CA GLY A 78 3.22 -0.85 -11.42
C GLY A 78 3.99 -0.95 -12.74
N ASP A 79 3.65 -1.93 -13.56
CA ASP A 79 4.26 -2.19 -14.86
C ASP A 79 3.20 -2.07 -15.98
N PHE A 80 2.98 -0.85 -16.45
CA PHE A 80 1.77 -0.50 -17.22
C PHE A 80 1.95 -0.54 -18.75
N GLY A 81 2.98 0.15 -19.25
CA GLY A 81 3.32 0.20 -20.67
C GLY A 81 2.21 0.81 -21.52
N GLU A 82 1.97 0.25 -22.71
CA GLU A 82 0.93 0.73 -23.64
C GLU A 82 -0.51 0.57 -23.10
N HIS A 83 -0.69 -0.20 -22.03
CA HIS A 83 -2.00 -0.44 -21.40
C HIS A 83 -2.27 0.45 -20.19
N ALA A 84 -1.40 1.43 -19.94
CA ALA A 84 -1.51 2.32 -18.80
C ALA A 84 -2.80 3.16 -18.86
N PRO A 85 -3.57 3.27 -17.76
CA PRO A 85 -4.74 4.13 -17.72
C PRO A 85 -4.32 5.60 -17.88
N LYS A 86 -5.13 6.41 -18.57
CA LYS A 86 -4.91 7.87 -18.56
C LYS A 86 -5.37 8.43 -17.21
N LEU A 87 -4.43 9.00 -16.45
CA LEU A 87 -4.67 9.56 -15.13
C LEU A 87 -4.22 11.03 -15.06
N PRO A 88 -4.74 11.81 -14.10
CA PRO A 88 -4.18 13.13 -13.79
C PRO A 88 -2.69 13.05 -13.45
N GLU A 89 -1.92 14.07 -13.82
CA GLU A 89 -0.46 14.14 -13.59
C GLU A 89 -0.07 13.95 -12.11
N ALA A 90 -0.85 14.51 -11.19
CA ALA A 90 -0.69 14.33 -9.75
C ALA A 90 -1.32 13.01 -9.27
N SER A 91 -0.93 11.88 -9.86
CA SER A 91 -1.40 10.55 -9.41
C SER A 91 -0.28 9.75 -8.73
N VAL A 92 -0.67 8.92 -7.77
CA VAL A 92 0.23 8.01 -7.05
C VAL A 92 -0.17 6.57 -7.30
N ASN A 93 0.81 5.70 -7.51
CA ASN A 93 0.60 4.27 -7.71
C ASN A 93 1.08 3.47 -6.48
N VAL A 94 0.26 2.51 -6.05
CA VAL A 94 0.60 1.52 -5.01
C VAL A 94 1.32 0.34 -5.66
N PHE A 95 2.44 -0.06 -5.07
CA PHE A 95 3.28 -1.15 -5.55
C PHE A 95 3.13 -2.37 -4.64
N CYS A 96 4.02 -2.55 -3.66
CA CYS A 96 4.01 -3.73 -2.82
C CYS A 96 3.34 -3.46 -1.47
N TYR A 97 2.71 -4.49 -0.93
CA TYR A 97 2.06 -4.44 0.36
C TYR A 97 2.46 -5.68 1.17
N HIS A 98 2.95 -5.47 2.38
CA HIS A 98 3.49 -6.53 3.24
C HIS A 98 3.06 -6.33 4.69
N VAL A 99 2.46 -7.35 5.30
CA VAL A 99 2.18 -7.40 6.75
C VAL A 99 2.87 -8.59 7.38
N GLY A 100 3.57 -8.35 8.49
CA GLY A 100 4.35 -9.34 9.22
C GLY A 100 5.76 -9.56 8.67
N GLN A 101 6.22 -8.75 7.71
CA GLN A 101 7.60 -8.82 7.22
C GLN A 101 8.52 -8.06 8.18
N LEU A 102 9.18 -8.78 9.08
CA LEU A 102 10.02 -8.19 10.12
C LEU A 102 11.47 -7.95 9.66
N SER A 103 11.89 -8.63 8.58
CA SER A 103 13.22 -8.55 7.99
C SER A 103 13.16 -8.70 6.47
N ALA A 104 14.30 -8.59 5.79
CA ALA A 104 14.45 -8.93 4.38
C ALA A 104 13.94 -10.36 4.09
N GLY A 105 13.42 -10.59 2.88
CA GLY A 105 12.88 -11.89 2.45
C GLY A 105 11.35 -12.09 2.54
N GLU A 106 10.92 -13.32 2.25
CA GLU A 106 9.50 -13.66 2.02
C GLU A 106 8.74 -14.08 3.29
N GLU A 107 9.43 -14.31 4.41
CA GLU A 107 8.81 -14.76 5.65
C GLU A 107 7.83 -13.71 6.20
N ARG A 108 6.70 -14.20 6.74
CA ARG A 108 5.67 -13.36 7.35
C ARG A 108 5.34 -13.91 8.74
N SER A 109 5.49 -13.05 9.75
CA SER A 109 5.11 -13.38 11.12
C SER A 109 3.59 -13.58 11.23
N PRO A 110 3.12 -14.72 11.76
CA PRO A 110 1.70 -14.99 11.96
C PRO A 110 1.05 -14.08 13.01
N ASP A 111 1.83 -13.51 13.92
CA ASP A 111 1.36 -12.67 15.03
C ASP A 111 0.72 -11.34 14.56
N TYR A 112 0.97 -10.95 13.31
CA TYR A 112 0.43 -9.74 12.70
C TYR A 112 -0.68 -10.02 11.67
N GLN A 113 -0.96 -11.28 11.35
CA GLN A 113 -1.99 -11.65 10.37
C GLN A 113 -3.40 -11.53 10.98
N GLY A 114 -4.40 -11.19 10.14
CA GLY A 114 -5.80 -11.12 10.56
C GLY A 114 -6.14 -9.97 11.54
N ARG A 115 -5.22 -9.01 11.72
CA ARG A 115 -5.37 -7.92 12.71
C ARG A 115 -5.80 -6.57 12.12
N GLY A 116 -6.13 -6.53 10.83
CA GLY A 116 -6.58 -5.29 10.16
C GLY A 116 -5.48 -4.25 9.87
N ILE A 117 -4.20 -4.54 10.20
CA ILE A 117 -3.04 -3.65 9.92
C ILE A 117 -3.00 -3.22 8.46
N GLY A 118 -3.44 -4.10 7.57
CA GLY A 118 -3.50 -3.82 6.16
C GLY A 118 -4.44 -2.77 5.69
N LEU A 119 -5.68 -2.89 6.17
CA LEU A 119 -6.71 -1.91 5.91
C LEU A 119 -6.30 -0.58 6.51
N ALA A 120 -5.76 -0.59 7.73
CA ALA A 120 -5.24 0.62 8.37
C ALA A 120 -4.08 1.26 7.57
N LEU A 121 -3.16 0.47 7.02
CA LEU A 121 -2.10 0.98 6.12
C LEU A 121 -2.69 1.67 4.89
N LEU A 122 -3.71 1.08 4.28
CA LEU A 122 -4.39 1.67 3.13
C LEU A 122 -5.12 2.96 3.53
N ASP A 123 -5.86 2.97 4.63
CA ASP A 123 -6.56 4.15 5.13
C ASP A 123 -5.59 5.31 5.40
N HIS A 124 -4.51 5.06 6.14
CA HIS A 124 -3.48 6.06 6.41
C HIS A 124 -2.76 6.54 5.15
N PHE A 125 -2.57 5.67 4.16
CA PHE A 125 -2.02 6.04 2.86
C PHE A 125 -2.98 6.94 2.07
N LEU A 126 -4.28 6.63 2.05
CA LEU A 126 -5.28 7.46 1.38
C LEU A 126 -5.41 8.83 2.04
N ASP A 127 -5.42 8.90 3.37
CA ASP A 127 -5.40 10.16 4.11
C ASP A 127 -4.14 10.98 3.81
N TRP A 128 -2.98 10.33 3.77
CA TRP A 128 -1.73 10.98 3.38
C TRP A 128 -1.78 11.49 1.94
N ALA A 129 -2.27 10.70 1.00
CA ALA A 129 -2.36 11.07 -0.41
C ALA A 129 -3.31 12.26 -0.61
N ALA A 130 -4.46 12.26 0.08
CA ALA A 130 -5.40 13.38 0.11
C ALA A 130 -4.75 14.65 0.70
N SER A 131 -4.01 14.53 1.81
CA SER A 131 -3.30 15.65 2.45
C SER A 131 -2.19 16.26 1.57
N ARG A 132 -1.74 15.51 0.56
CA ARG A 132 -0.75 15.92 -0.44
C ARG A 132 -1.38 16.36 -1.76
N GLU A 133 -2.70 16.43 -1.82
CA GLU A 133 -3.47 16.87 -2.99
C GLU A 133 -3.22 16.02 -4.24
N PHE A 134 -2.91 14.73 -4.08
CA PHE A 134 -2.90 13.81 -5.22
C PHE A 134 -4.30 13.71 -5.81
N ALA A 135 -4.41 13.91 -7.11
CA ALA A 135 -5.66 13.86 -7.87
C ALA A 135 -6.16 12.43 -8.11
N GLY A 136 -5.31 11.41 -7.91
CA GLY A 136 -5.69 10.02 -8.10
C GLY A 136 -4.75 9.03 -7.43
N VAL A 137 -5.32 7.90 -7.00
CA VAL A 137 -4.59 6.73 -6.52
C VAL A 137 -4.88 5.56 -7.45
N VAL A 138 -3.83 4.86 -7.86
CA VAL A 138 -3.95 3.66 -8.70
C VAL A 138 -3.24 2.49 -8.08
N TYR A 139 -3.79 1.31 -8.33
CA TYR A 139 -3.19 0.05 -7.97
C TYR A 139 -3.59 -1.03 -8.99
N SER A 140 -2.72 -2.03 -9.13
CA SER A 140 -2.99 -3.26 -9.85
C SER A 140 -3.25 -4.37 -8.84
N ASP A 141 -4.34 -5.12 -9.02
CA ASP A 141 -4.58 -6.36 -8.29
C ASP A 141 -4.53 -7.54 -9.27
N THR A 142 -3.72 -8.54 -8.95
CA THR A 142 -3.75 -9.85 -9.60
C THR A 142 -4.96 -10.63 -9.06
N SER A 143 -6.16 -10.28 -9.51
CA SER A 143 -7.39 -10.87 -9.02
C SER A 143 -7.39 -12.40 -9.14
N ARG A 144 -7.21 -13.10 -8.01
CA ARG A 144 -7.73 -14.46 -7.78
C ARG A 144 -8.70 -14.57 -6.60
N SER A 145 -9.00 -13.47 -5.90
CA SER A 145 -9.82 -13.51 -4.70
C SER A 145 -10.69 -12.27 -4.55
N ILE A 146 -11.74 -12.14 -5.37
CA ILE A 146 -12.90 -11.32 -5.00
C ILE A 146 -14.07 -12.27 -4.78
N SER A 147 -14.34 -12.65 -3.53
CA SER A 147 -15.68 -13.10 -3.15
C SER A 147 -16.55 -11.87 -3.03
N THR A 148 -17.19 -11.45 -4.11
CA THR A 148 -18.25 -10.45 -4.03
C THR A 148 -19.49 -11.12 -3.46
N LEU A 149 -20.04 -10.54 -2.39
CA LEU A 149 -21.47 -10.64 -2.13
C LEU A 149 -22.20 -10.17 -3.40
N SER A 150 -22.70 -11.16 -4.13
CA SER A 150 -23.71 -11.15 -5.18
C SER A 150 -23.24 -11.96 -6.40
N SER A 151 -24.08 -12.90 -6.77
CA SER A 151 -23.86 -13.99 -7.72
C SER A 151 -23.29 -13.54 -9.06
N ASN A 152 -22.23 -14.20 -9.54
CA ASN A 152 -22.30 -15.14 -10.67
C ASN A 152 -20.91 -15.72 -10.99
N ARG A 153 -20.91 -16.98 -11.45
CA ARG A 153 -19.74 -17.73 -11.92
C ARG A 153 -19.06 -17.00 -13.07
N GLU A 154 -17.75 -16.71 -12.97
CA GLU A 154 -16.92 -16.40 -14.15
C GLU A 154 -15.52 -17.02 -14.07
N SER A 155 -14.93 -17.15 -15.26
CA SER A 155 -13.92 -18.11 -15.72
C SER A 155 -12.46 -17.74 -15.42
N LYS A 156 -11.56 -18.71 -15.66
CA LYS A 156 -10.13 -18.72 -15.31
C LYS A 156 -9.22 -17.78 -16.15
N ASP A 157 -9.75 -16.96 -17.05
CA ASP A 157 -8.97 -16.13 -18.00
C ASP A 157 -9.10 -14.61 -17.76
N SER A 158 -9.37 -14.19 -16.53
CA SER A 158 -9.56 -12.76 -16.22
C SER A 158 -8.21 -12.04 -16.13
N LEU A 159 -7.96 -11.10 -17.04
CA LEU A 159 -6.86 -10.13 -16.96
C LEU A 159 -6.94 -9.33 -15.64
N PRO A 160 -5.80 -8.91 -15.05
CA PRO A 160 -5.81 -8.09 -13.84
C PRO A 160 -6.59 -6.79 -14.06
N SER A 161 -7.41 -6.40 -13.07
CA SER A 161 -8.19 -5.17 -13.12
C SER A 161 -7.40 -4.00 -12.54
N ILE A 162 -7.13 -2.98 -13.34
CA ILE A 162 -6.59 -1.69 -12.84
C ILE A 162 -7.74 -0.90 -12.25
N ARG A 163 -7.56 -0.38 -11.03
CA ARG A 163 -8.56 0.43 -10.33
C ARG A 163 -8.01 1.82 -10.05
N VAL A 164 -8.89 2.81 -10.20
CA VAL A 164 -8.62 4.23 -9.94
C VAL A 164 -9.59 4.70 -8.87
N SER A 165 -9.06 5.29 -7.79
CA SER A 165 -9.86 5.93 -6.75
C SER A 165 -9.44 7.39 -6.59
N ASN A 166 -10.43 8.25 -6.37
CA ASN A 166 -10.17 9.61 -5.91
C ASN A 166 -9.95 9.56 -4.40
N PRO A 167 -8.82 10.08 -3.87
CA PRO A 167 -8.60 10.16 -2.44
C PRO A 167 -9.39 11.34 -1.87
N THR A 168 -10.72 11.23 -1.77
CA THR A 168 -11.51 12.22 -1.04
C THR A 168 -11.49 11.91 0.47
N PRO A 169 -11.43 12.93 1.36
CA PRO A 169 -11.36 12.74 2.81
C PRO A 169 -12.61 12.12 3.48
N GLU A 170 -13.61 11.66 2.70
CA GLU A 170 -14.92 11.25 3.23
C GLU A 170 -14.91 9.92 4.02
N HIS A 171 -13.76 9.23 4.09
CA HIS A 171 -13.63 7.97 4.84
C HIS A 171 -13.53 8.13 6.38
N SER A 172 -13.45 9.36 6.90
CA SER A 172 -13.44 9.60 8.36
C SER A 172 -14.84 9.66 9.01
N ALA A 173 -15.92 9.70 8.21
CA ALA A 173 -17.28 9.99 8.72
C ALA A 173 -18.13 8.76 9.11
N LEU A 174 -17.62 7.52 8.98
CA LEU A 174 -18.32 6.31 9.41
C LEU A 174 -17.65 5.66 10.63
N ARG A 175 -17.52 6.43 11.72
CA ARG A 175 -17.37 5.84 13.05
C ARG A 175 -18.77 5.58 13.61
N PRO A 176 -19.17 4.33 13.93
CA PRO A 176 -20.30 4.15 14.81
C PRO A 176 -19.93 4.75 16.17
N ALA A 177 -20.76 5.69 16.63
CA ALA A 177 -20.68 6.23 17.97
C ALA A 177 -20.81 5.08 18.98
N LEU A 178 -19.68 4.63 19.53
CA LEU A 178 -19.66 3.85 20.76
C LEU A 178 -20.02 4.83 21.88
N GLY A 179 -21.30 4.81 22.27
CA GLY A 179 -21.81 5.58 23.40
C GLY A 179 -21.13 5.17 24.71
N PRO A 180 -21.12 6.05 25.72
CA PRO A 180 -20.53 5.74 27.01
C PRO A 180 -21.53 4.90 27.80
N ASN A 181 -21.21 3.64 28.13
CA ASN A 181 -21.64 2.92 29.35
C ASN A 181 -21.33 1.41 29.26
N ALA A 182 -20.27 0.98 29.97
CA ALA A 182 -20.08 -0.30 30.66
C ALA A 182 -18.59 -0.35 31.05
N ARG A 183 -18.15 -0.22 32.30
CA ARG A 183 -18.75 -0.36 33.62
C ARG A 183 -18.14 0.66 34.58
#